data_AF-A0A453EZZ6-F1
#
_entry.id   AF-A0A453EZZ6-F1
#
_cell.length_a   1.000
_cell.length_b   1.000
_cell.length_c   1.000
_cell.angle_alpha   90.00
_cell.angle_beta   90.00
_cell.angle_gamma   90.00
#
_symmetry.space_group_name_H-M   'P 1'
#
loop_
_entity.id
_entity.type
_entity.pdbx_description
1 polymer ?
#
loop_
_entity_poly.entity_id
_entity_poly.type
_entity_poly.pdbx_seq_one_letter_code
_entity_poly.pdbx_strand_id
1 'polypeptide(L)'
;MQAWNRKSCYCMTKSKLSCILILQALLQTERQATETAKKEHAEAERRNEELMKKFEGAEKKIEQLQDTAQRLEEKATNMESENKVLRQQAVAISPTAKALAAYPKSPFQLRTPEIVNAPNGEVKSSPDVTPISLNLKELEAEEKPQKSLNEKQQENQDLLIKCVSQDLGFSSGRAIAACVIYRCLLHWRSFEVERTGVFDRIIQTIGSAIEVQDNNDKLAYWLSNSSTLLLLLQRTLKTTGAAGLTPQRRRSTAASFGRVFSGIRASPQSAARPFLGSRLIGGLGDLRQVEAKYPALLFKQQLTAFLEKIYGMIRDNLKKEISPLLGLCIQAPRTSRASLIKGSRSQANALAQQTLIAHWQSIVKILTNYLNVLKANYVPSFLISKVFTQIFSFINVQLFNSLLLRRECCSFSNGEYVKAGLAELEQWCIYATEEYAGSSWEELKHIRQAVGFLVIHQKPKKTLKEITNDLCPVLSIQQLYRISTMYWDDKYGTHTVSSEVISSMRIMMTEDSNNAVSSSFLLDDDSSIPFSVDDISKSMTEIEVTDVDMPPLIRENSGFTFLHQRKD
;
A
#
# COMPACT_ATOMS: atom_id res chain seq x y z
N MET A 1 45.41 -62.85 -26.48
CA MET A 1 44.85 -62.42 -25.18
C MET A 1 45.71 -61.39 -24.42
N GLN A 2 47.03 -61.53 -24.30
CA GLN A 2 47.86 -60.63 -23.47
C GLN A 2 47.94 -59.16 -23.93
N ALA A 3 47.80 -58.85 -25.22
CA ALA A 3 47.86 -57.47 -25.73
C ALA A 3 46.58 -56.66 -25.46
N TRP A 4 45.43 -57.33 -25.41
CA TRP A 4 44.12 -56.71 -25.11
C TRP A 4 44.01 -56.32 -23.63
N ASN A 5 44.48 -57.20 -22.73
CA ASN A 5 44.50 -56.90 -21.30
C ASN A 5 45.43 -55.72 -20.94
N ARG A 6 46.56 -55.54 -21.65
CA ARG A 6 47.44 -54.38 -21.44
C ARG A 6 46.82 -53.06 -21.90
N LYS A 7 46.13 -53.05 -23.06
CA LYS A 7 45.42 -51.85 -23.54
C LYS A 7 44.26 -51.46 -22.62
N SER A 8 43.47 -52.43 -22.17
CA SER A 8 42.36 -52.20 -21.23
C SER A 8 42.86 -51.65 -19.88
N CYS A 9 43.94 -52.25 -19.34
CA CYS A 9 44.56 -51.79 -18.08
C CYS A 9 45.15 -50.37 -18.21
N TYR A 10 45.73 -50.02 -19.37
CA TYR A 10 46.27 -48.69 -19.66
C TYR A 10 45.17 -47.62 -19.79
N CYS A 11 44.05 -47.94 -20.45
CA CYS A 11 42.90 -47.04 -20.55
C CYS A 11 42.25 -46.79 -19.18
N MET A 12 42.11 -47.83 -18.34
CA MET A 12 41.61 -47.69 -16.97
C MET A 12 42.53 -46.84 -16.08
N THR A 13 43.85 -46.99 -16.19
CA THR A 13 44.80 -46.17 -15.42
C THR A 13 44.78 -44.71 -15.88
N LYS A 14 44.69 -44.44 -17.18
CA LYS A 14 44.57 -43.08 -17.72
C LYS A 14 43.27 -42.39 -17.30
N SER A 15 42.15 -43.11 -17.29
CA SER A 15 40.87 -42.60 -16.80
C SER A 15 40.91 -42.31 -15.29
N LYS A 16 41.50 -43.20 -14.49
CA LYS A 16 41.68 -42.95 -13.05
C LYS A 16 42.57 -41.74 -12.78
N LEU A 17 43.67 -41.58 -13.52
CA LEU A 17 44.55 -40.41 -13.39
C LEU A 17 43.80 -39.11 -13.72
N SER A 18 42.99 -39.12 -14.79
CA SER A 18 42.15 -37.98 -15.18
C SER A 18 41.15 -37.60 -14.09
N CYS A 19 40.47 -38.59 -13.48
CA CYS A 19 39.55 -38.32 -12.37
C CYS A 19 40.28 -37.76 -11.14
N ILE A 20 41.47 -38.25 -10.83
CA ILE A 20 42.28 -37.75 -9.69
C ILE A 20 42.68 -36.29 -9.93
N LEU A 21 43.09 -35.92 -11.15
CA LEU A 21 43.46 -34.55 -11.48
C LEU A 21 42.25 -33.59 -11.40
N ILE A 22 41.07 -34.03 -11.85
CA ILE A 22 39.83 -33.25 -11.74
C ILE A 22 39.44 -33.04 -10.26
N LEU A 23 39.53 -34.10 -9.45
CA LEU A 23 39.24 -34.00 -8.01
C LEU A 23 40.23 -33.10 -7.28
N GLN A 24 41.52 -33.11 -7.66
CA GLN A 24 42.51 -32.20 -7.11
C GLN A 24 42.24 -30.75 -7.47
N ALA A 25 41.83 -30.47 -8.72
CA ALA A 25 41.45 -29.12 -9.15
C ALA A 25 40.21 -28.62 -8.39
N LEU A 26 39.17 -29.44 -8.28
CA LEU A 26 37.95 -29.10 -7.53
C LEU A 26 38.24 -28.84 -6.05
N LEU A 27 39.10 -29.66 -5.42
CA LEU A 27 39.51 -29.47 -4.03
C LEU A 27 40.28 -28.15 -3.83
N GLN A 28 41.10 -27.75 -4.79
CA GLN A 28 41.81 -26.46 -4.74
C GLN A 28 40.83 -25.28 -4.88
N THR A 29 39.87 -25.37 -5.79
CA THR A 29 38.83 -24.34 -5.96
C THR A 29 37.96 -24.20 -4.71
N GLU A 30 37.52 -25.32 -4.12
CA GLU A 30 36.78 -25.31 -2.85
C GLU A 30 37.59 -24.69 -1.71
N ARG A 31 38.88 -25.02 -1.58
CA ARG A 31 39.74 -24.40 -0.57
C ARG A 31 39.84 -22.89 -0.75
N GLN A 32 40.06 -22.42 -1.98
CA GLN A 32 40.10 -20.99 -2.28
C GLN A 32 38.76 -20.31 -1.94
N ALA A 33 37.63 -20.92 -2.31
CA ALA A 33 36.29 -20.40 -1.97
C ALA A 33 36.05 -20.34 -0.45
N THR A 34 36.51 -21.35 0.30
CA THR A 34 36.39 -21.32 1.77
C THR A 34 37.28 -20.25 2.42
N GLU A 35 38.46 -19.98 1.87
CA GLU A 35 39.35 -18.92 2.37
C GLU A 35 38.80 -17.52 2.06
N THR A 36 38.21 -17.31 0.88
CA THR A 36 37.54 -16.04 0.55
C THR A 36 36.33 -15.81 1.44
N ALA A 37 35.49 -16.83 1.63
CA ALA A 37 34.32 -16.75 2.51
C ALA A 37 34.72 -16.44 3.97
N LYS A 38 35.81 -17.04 4.48
CA LYS A 38 36.33 -16.72 5.82
C LYS A 38 36.81 -15.28 5.95
N LYS A 39 37.47 -14.73 4.92
CA LYS A 39 37.89 -13.32 4.91
C LYS A 39 36.68 -12.38 4.91
N GLU A 40 35.70 -12.66 4.06
CA GLU A 40 34.45 -11.87 4.01
C GLU A 40 33.69 -11.92 5.33
N HIS A 41 33.65 -13.08 6.00
CA HIS A 41 33.05 -13.21 7.33
C HIS A 41 33.79 -12.36 8.38
N ALA A 42 35.11 -12.43 8.43
CA ALA A 42 35.91 -11.66 9.38
C ALA A 42 35.79 -10.14 9.15
N GLU A 43 35.60 -9.70 7.91
CA GLU A 43 35.31 -8.31 7.60
C GLU A 43 33.88 -7.91 7.99
N ALA A 44 32.90 -8.81 7.81
CA ALA A 44 31.53 -8.58 8.24
C ALA A 44 31.43 -8.47 9.77
N GLU A 45 32.16 -9.30 10.54
CA GLU A 45 32.25 -9.20 11.99
C GLU A 45 32.85 -7.86 12.44
N ARG A 46 33.95 -7.41 11.83
CA ARG A 46 34.52 -6.09 12.12
C ARG A 46 33.54 -4.95 11.83
N ARG A 47 32.79 -5.01 10.73
CA ARG A 47 31.74 -4.03 10.42
C ARG A 47 30.61 -4.05 11.46
N ASN A 48 30.22 -5.23 11.95
CA ASN A 48 29.21 -5.35 12.99
C ASN A 48 29.68 -4.75 14.33
N GLU A 49 30.93 -4.99 14.74
CA GLU A 49 31.50 -4.36 15.95
C GLU A 49 31.51 -2.83 15.85
N GLU A 50 31.85 -2.27 14.69
CA GLU A 50 31.80 -0.82 14.46
C GLU A 50 30.37 -0.27 14.49
N LEU A 51 29.39 -1.00 13.94
CA LEU A 51 27.98 -0.62 14.00
C LEU A 51 27.45 -0.65 15.44
N MET A 52 27.84 -1.65 16.24
CA MET A 52 27.49 -1.72 17.66
C MET A 52 27.99 -0.50 18.43
N LYS A 53 29.25 -0.09 18.25
CA LYS A 53 29.79 1.13 18.87
C LYS A 53 29.03 2.40 18.46
N LYS A 54 28.61 2.49 17.20
CA LYS A 54 27.79 3.62 16.72
C LYS A 54 26.39 3.62 17.34
N PHE A 55 25.80 2.44 17.54
CA PHE A 55 24.51 2.27 18.18
C PHE A 55 24.55 2.71 19.65
N GLU A 56 25.53 2.23 20.42
CA GLU A 56 25.75 2.67 21.81
C GLU A 56 25.94 4.19 21.92
N GLY A 57 26.64 4.80 20.95
CA GLY A 57 26.81 6.25 20.88
C GLY A 57 25.51 7.00 20.54
N ALA A 58 24.63 6.41 19.73
CA ALA A 58 23.32 6.97 19.40
C ALA A 58 22.35 6.87 20.58
N GLU A 59 22.37 5.74 21.31
CA GLU A 59 21.57 5.55 22.53
C GLU A 59 21.88 6.62 23.58
N LYS A 60 23.17 6.89 23.84
CA LYS A 60 23.58 7.98 24.77
C LYS A 60 23.07 9.35 24.34
N LYS A 61 22.99 9.62 23.03
CA LYS A 61 22.42 10.88 22.52
C LYS A 61 20.91 10.95 22.68
N ILE A 62 20.22 9.82 22.51
CA ILE A 62 18.78 9.73 22.74
C ILE A 62 18.47 10.00 24.21
N GLU A 63 19.24 9.41 25.13
CA GLU A 63 19.11 9.64 26.57
C GLU A 63 19.31 11.13 26.91
N GLN A 64 20.36 11.76 26.37
CA GLN A 64 20.58 13.20 26.54
C GLN A 64 19.43 14.06 25.98
N LEU A 65 18.87 13.69 24.83
CA LEU A 65 17.75 14.41 24.25
C LEU A 65 16.47 14.24 25.08
N GLN A 66 16.22 13.05 25.62
CA GLN A 66 15.12 12.80 26.54
C GLN A 66 15.24 13.67 27.80
N ASP A 67 16.42 13.76 28.41
CA ASP A 67 16.67 14.64 29.55
C ASP A 67 16.43 16.12 29.24
N THR A 68 16.76 16.56 28.02
CA THR A 68 16.49 17.95 27.61
C THR A 68 15.01 18.20 27.35
N ALA A 69 14.30 17.23 26.78
CA ALA A 69 12.86 17.32 26.54
C ALA A 69 12.10 17.40 27.87
N GLN A 70 12.43 16.55 28.84
CA GLN A 70 11.84 16.59 30.17
C GLN A 70 12.06 17.94 30.85
N ARG A 71 13.29 18.49 30.79
CA ARG A 71 13.58 19.83 31.34
C ARG A 71 12.82 20.96 30.65
N LEU A 72 12.55 20.85 29.36
CA LEU A 72 11.75 21.84 28.63
C LEU A 72 10.26 21.73 28.98
N GLU A 73 9.77 20.52 29.20
CA GLU A 73 8.39 20.25 29.64
C GLU A 73 8.13 20.80 31.04
N GLU A 74 9.07 20.59 31.98
CA GLU A 74 9.05 21.19 33.32
C GLU A 74 9.05 22.73 33.25
N LYS A 75 9.83 23.33 32.35
CA LYS A 75 9.81 24.80 32.15
C LYS A 75 8.50 25.29 31.55
N ALA A 76 7.91 24.55 30.61
CA ALA A 76 6.65 24.92 29.98
C ALA A 76 5.49 24.88 30.99
N THR A 77 5.43 23.83 31.82
CA THR A 77 4.42 23.72 32.89
C THR A 77 4.58 24.83 33.93
N ASN A 78 5.81 25.17 34.32
CA ASN A 78 6.05 26.29 35.22
C ASN A 78 5.59 27.64 34.60
N MET A 79 5.93 27.90 33.33
CA MET A 79 5.50 29.09 32.61
C MET A 79 3.97 29.17 32.45
N GLU A 80 3.30 28.03 32.23
CA GLU A 80 1.84 27.97 32.18
C GLU A 80 1.21 28.33 33.54
N SER A 81 1.83 27.87 34.63
CA SER A 81 1.39 28.21 35.98
C SER A 81 1.52 29.72 36.28
N GLU A 82 2.64 30.35 35.88
CA GLU A 82 2.84 31.80 35.99
C GLU A 82 1.82 32.58 35.15
N ASN A 83 1.51 32.10 33.94
CA ASN A 83 0.51 32.72 33.07
C ASN A 83 -0.90 32.64 33.68
N LYS A 84 -1.25 31.52 34.34
CA LYS A 84 -2.51 31.39 35.08
C LYS A 84 -2.60 32.36 36.25
N VAL A 85 -1.52 32.55 37.00
CA VAL A 85 -1.46 33.52 38.12
C VAL A 85 -1.61 34.96 37.60
N LEU A 86 -0.91 35.33 36.52
CA LEU A 86 -1.04 36.66 35.91
C LEU A 86 -2.47 36.93 35.40
N ARG A 87 -3.12 35.93 34.80
CA ARG A 87 -4.54 36.04 34.39
C ARG A 87 -5.47 36.22 35.59
N GLN A 88 -5.22 35.54 36.71
CA GLN A 88 -6.02 35.70 37.93
C GLN A 88 -5.80 37.08 38.58
N GLN A 89 -4.57 37.61 38.59
CA GLN A 89 -4.29 38.96 39.07
C GLN A 89 -4.95 40.03 38.18
N ALA A 90 -5.00 39.84 36.86
CA ALA A 90 -5.69 40.76 35.96
C ALA A 90 -7.21 40.84 36.21
N VAL A 91 -7.84 39.73 36.62
CA VAL A 91 -9.27 39.69 36.99
C VAL A 91 -9.55 40.41 38.32
N ALA A 92 -8.58 40.44 39.25
CA ALA A 92 -8.72 41.11 40.53
C ALA A 92 -8.60 42.65 40.46
N ILE A 93 -8.11 43.21 39.35
CA ILE A 93 -7.78 44.66 39.22
C ILE A 93 -8.87 45.46 38.45
N SER A 94 -10.02 44.85 38.10
CA SER A 94 -11.11 45.57 37.41
C SER A 94 -12.33 45.83 38.30
N PRO A 95 -12.56 47.05 38.83
CA PRO A 95 -13.75 47.39 39.58
C PRO A 95 -14.77 48.11 38.69
N THR A 96 -15.54 47.41 37.85
CA THR A 96 -16.83 47.92 37.32
C THR A 96 -17.61 46.85 36.58
N ALA A 97 -18.41 46.06 37.29
CA ALA A 97 -19.51 45.29 36.69
C ALA A 97 -20.48 44.71 37.75
N LYS A 98 -21.06 45.55 38.62
CA LYS A 98 -22.28 45.19 39.36
C LYS A 98 -23.12 46.43 39.67
N ALA A 99 -23.91 46.86 38.71
CA ALA A 99 -25.20 47.49 39.00
C ALA A 99 -26.16 47.26 37.83
N LEU A 100 -27.38 46.86 38.17
CA LEU A 100 -28.60 46.82 37.37
C LEU A 100 -28.88 45.54 36.56
N ALA A 101 -29.36 44.53 37.29
CA ALA A 101 -30.33 43.56 36.81
C ALA A 101 -31.66 43.77 37.56
N ALA A 102 -32.71 44.16 36.86
CA ALA A 102 -34.13 43.97 37.25
C ALA A 102 -35.06 44.18 36.03
N TYR A 103 -35.28 43.08 35.30
CA TYR A 103 -36.50 42.56 34.61
C TYR A 103 -37.86 43.32 34.77
N PRO A 104 -38.93 43.11 33.92
CA PRO A 104 -39.16 41.87 33.15
C PRO A 104 -40.03 41.85 31.83
N LYS A 105 -39.99 40.66 31.18
CA LYS A 105 -40.93 39.89 30.30
C LYS A 105 -41.35 40.36 28.89
N SER A 106 -41.17 39.44 27.93
CA SER A 106 -42.07 39.19 26.79
C SER A 106 -42.22 37.66 26.56
N PRO A 107 -43.39 37.18 26.09
CA PRO A 107 -43.55 35.80 25.64
C PRO A 107 -43.70 35.66 24.11
N PHE A 108 -43.20 34.52 23.62
CA PHE A 108 -43.41 33.78 22.37
C PHE A 108 -44.63 34.10 21.48
N GLN A 109 -44.47 34.06 20.14
CA GLN A 109 -44.85 32.93 19.24
C GLN A 109 -44.81 33.30 17.73
N LEU A 110 -44.49 32.30 16.89
CA LEU A 110 -44.57 32.25 15.42
C LEU A 110 -46.03 32.25 14.89
N ARG A 111 -46.31 32.97 13.78
CA ARG A 111 -46.93 32.43 12.53
C ARG A 111 -47.18 33.51 11.45
N THR A 112 -46.72 33.19 10.22
CA THR A 112 -47.24 33.38 8.84
C THR A 112 -48.31 34.43 8.43
N PRO A 113 -48.37 34.78 7.12
CA PRO A 113 -48.81 36.08 6.59
C PRO A 113 -50.27 36.10 6.05
N GLU A 114 -50.82 37.29 5.80
CA GLU A 114 -51.52 37.71 4.54
C GLU A 114 -52.40 38.97 4.73
N ILE A 115 -52.20 39.92 3.80
CA ILE A 115 -53.13 40.80 3.06
C ILE A 115 -54.48 41.23 3.69
N VAL A 116 -54.78 42.54 3.59
CA VAL A 116 -56.03 43.19 3.14
C VAL A 116 -56.52 44.35 4.05
N ASN A 117 -56.63 45.53 3.42
CA ASN A 117 -57.51 46.69 3.65
C ASN A 117 -57.23 47.75 4.74
N ALA A 118 -57.16 48.99 4.21
CA ALA A 118 -57.35 50.34 4.78
C ALA A 118 -58.76 50.50 5.44
N PRO A 119 -59.19 51.66 6.05
CA PRO A 119 -58.71 53.05 5.83
C PRO A 119 -58.76 54.04 7.02
N ASN A 120 -58.38 55.29 6.71
CA ASN A 120 -58.69 56.57 7.39
C ASN A 120 -58.02 56.86 8.74
N GLY A 121 -57.52 58.06 9.04
CA GLY A 121 -57.51 59.36 8.33
C GLY A 121 -56.38 60.21 8.94
N GLU A 122 -55.74 61.08 8.16
CA GLU A 122 -55.98 62.55 8.22
C GLU A 122 -55.39 63.20 9.49
N VAL A 123 -54.50 64.19 9.50
CA VAL A 123 -54.24 65.31 8.57
C VAL A 123 -52.86 65.94 8.90
N LYS A 124 -52.13 66.29 7.82
CA LYS A 124 -51.19 67.42 7.56
C LYS A 124 -50.40 68.03 8.74
N SER A 125 -49.09 68.25 8.61
CA SER A 125 -48.55 69.33 7.75
C SER A 125 -47.08 69.14 7.31
N SER A 126 -46.83 69.46 6.04
CA SER A 126 -45.55 69.84 5.41
C SER A 126 -45.33 71.37 5.60
N PRO A 127 -44.16 72.01 5.34
CA PRO A 127 -43.28 71.76 4.18
C PRO A 127 -41.74 71.83 4.39
N ASP A 128 -41.05 71.27 3.38
CA ASP A 128 -39.72 71.53 2.79
C ASP A 128 -38.44 71.68 3.65
N VAL A 129 -37.43 70.86 3.34
CA VAL A 129 -36.22 71.22 2.54
C VAL A 129 -35.28 69.99 2.45
N THR A 130 -34.92 69.64 1.20
CA THR A 130 -33.88 68.71 0.66
C THR A 130 -32.94 67.93 1.61
N PRO A 131 -32.74 66.60 1.42
CA PRO A 131 -31.59 65.89 1.98
C PRO A 131 -30.40 65.91 1.02
N ILE A 132 -29.25 66.25 1.59
CA ILE A 132 -27.91 66.12 1.01
C ILE A 132 -27.65 64.65 0.66
N SER A 133 -27.54 64.37 -0.63
CA SER A 133 -27.00 63.11 -1.16
C SER A 133 -25.50 63.07 -0.91
N LEU A 134 -25.05 62.22 0.01
CA LEU A 134 -23.66 61.75 0.04
C LEU A 134 -23.63 60.22 -0.13
N ASN A 135 -23.09 59.84 -1.30
CA ASN A 135 -22.44 58.58 -1.66
C ASN A 135 -23.00 57.26 -1.11
N LEU A 136 -24.01 56.71 -1.81
CA LEU A 136 -24.27 55.25 -1.88
C LEU A 136 -23.67 54.61 -3.15
N LYS A 137 -23.12 55.40 -4.08
CA LYS A 137 -22.65 54.90 -5.39
C LYS A 137 -21.23 54.35 -5.43
N GLU A 138 -20.44 54.50 -4.38
CA GLU A 138 -19.05 54.00 -4.35
C GLU A 138 -18.89 52.59 -3.74
N LEU A 139 -19.89 52.06 -3.04
CA LEU A 139 -19.86 50.70 -2.47
C LEU A 139 -20.45 49.62 -3.41
N GLU A 140 -21.38 49.98 -4.30
CA GLU A 140 -21.99 49.02 -5.23
C GLU A 140 -21.16 48.76 -6.50
N ALA A 141 -20.21 49.64 -6.82
CA ALA A 141 -19.38 49.54 -8.02
C ALA A 141 -18.23 48.52 -7.86
N GLU A 142 -17.71 48.31 -6.64
CA GLU A 142 -16.68 47.31 -6.36
C GLU A 142 -17.24 45.89 -6.15
N GLU A 143 -18.50 45.73 -5.73
CA GLU A 143 -19.09 44.39 -5.55
C GLU A 143 -19.43 43.67 -6.87
N LYS A 144 -19.78 44.41 -7.93
CA LYS A 144 -20.19 43.83 -9.22
C LYS A 144 -19.05 43.07 -9.94
N PRO A 145 -17.82 43.61 -10.05
CA PRO A 145 -16.68 42.89 -10.63
C PRO A 145 -16.35 41.62 -9.83
N GLN A 146 -16.38 41.69 -8.50
CA GLN A 146 -16.01 40.57 -7.63
C GLN A 146 -17.04 39.44 -7.65
N LYS A 147 -18.34 39.77 -7.71
CA LYS A 147 -19.42 38.79 -7.92
C LYS A 147 -19.30 38.09 -9.28
N SER A 148 -19.09 38.85 -10.36
CA SER A 148 -18.92 38.28 -11.71
C SER A 148 -17.68 37.37 -11.84
N LEU A 149 -16.59 37.69 -11.13
CA LEU A 149 -15.38 36.87 -11.10
C LEU A 149 -15.63 35.54 -10.35
N ASN A 150 -16.35 35.58 -9.24
CA ASN A 150 -16.71 34.39 -8.47
C ASN A 150 -17.69 33.49 -9.24
N GLU A 151 -18.68 34.07 -9.94
CA GLU A 151 -19.60 33.34 -10.81
C GLU A 151 -18.85 32.63 -11.95
N LYS A 152 -17.93 33.33 -12.62
CA LYS A 152 -17.10 32.74 -13.68
C LYS A 152 -16.17 31.64 -13.15
N GLN A 153 -15.67 31.78 -11.92
CA GLN A 153 -14.88 30.73 -11.28
C GLN A 153 -15.73 29.50 -10.96
N GLN A 154 -16.96 29.69 -10.52
CA GLN A 154 -17.91 28.62 -10.26
C GLN A 154 -18.28 27.86 -11.55
N GLU A 155 -18.57 28.57 -12.65
CA GLU A 155 -18.81 27.96 -13.96
C GLU A 155 -17.62 27.11 -14.44
N ASN A 156 -16.39 27.60 -14.26
CA ASN A 156 -15.19 26.84 -14.59
C ASN A 156 -15.05 25.59 -13.70
N GLN A 157 -15.42 25.65 -12.43
CA GLN A 157 -15.45 24.46 -11.57
C GLN A 157 -16.50 23.46 -12.04
N ASP A 158 -17.69 23.90 -12.43
CA ASP A 158 -18.75 23.02 -12.94
C ASP A 158 -18.32 22.30 -14.22
N LEU A 159 -17.62 23.00 -15.12
CA LEU A 159 -17.03 22.42 -16.33
C LEU A 159 -15.93 21.41 -16.02
N LEU A 160 -15.06 21.71 -15.04
CA LEU A 160 -14.04 20.75 -14.57
C LEU A 160 -14.71 19.46 -14.09
N ILE A 161 -15.73 19.57 -13.22
CA ILE A 161 -16.45 18.41 -12.71
C ILE A 161 -17.09 17.62 -13.86
N LYS A 162 -17.78 18.29 -14.78
CA LYS A 162 -18.37 17.64 -15.97
C LYS A 162 -17.34 16.92 -16.83
N CYS A 163 -16.14 17.48 -16.98
CA CYS A 163 -15.05 16.87 -17.72
C CYS A 163 -14.48 15.65 -16.99
N VAL A 164 -14.27 15.75 -15.68
CA VAL A 164 -13.69 14.68 -14.84
C VAL A 164 -14.67 13.51 -14.65
N SER A 165 -15.98 13.76 -14.74
CA SER A 165 -17.01 12.70 -14.74
C SER A 165 -16.98 11.82 -15.99
N GLN A 166 -16.24 12.20 -17.03
CA GLN A 166 -16.07 11.41 -18.24
C GLN A 166 -14.81 10.52 -18.14
N ASP A 167 -14.77 9.48 -18.95
CA ASP A 167 -13.55 8.71 -19.14
C ASP A 167 -12.59 9.49 -20.03
N LEU A 168 -11.58 10.10 -19.42
CA LEU A 168 -10.59 10.91 -20.12
C LEU A 168 -9.42 10.07 -20.65
N GLY A 169 -9.30 8.80 -20.22
CA GLY A 169 -8.22 7.91 -20.60
C GLY A 169 -6.83 8.38 -20.19
N PHE A 170 -5.84 7.96 -20.98
CA PHE A 170 -4.41 8.14 -20.72
C PHE A 170 -3.68 8.70 -21.95
N SER A 171 -2.67 9.53 -21.74
CA SER A 171 -1.76 10.00 -22.80
C SER A 171 -0.33 9.66 -22.45
N SER A 172 0.33 8.84 -23.28
CA SER A 172 1.70 8.35 -23.04
C SER A 172 1.89 7.75 -21.63
N GLY A 173 0.89 7.00 -21.16
CA GLY A 173 0.86 6.39 -19.83
C GLY A 173 0.57 7.36 -18.66
N ARG A 174 0.24 8.63 -18.93
CA ARG A 174 -0.14 9.61 -17.91
C ARG A 174 -1.65 9.69 -17.76
N ALA A 175 -2.10 9.70 -16.51
CA ALA A 175 -3.52 9.75 -16.14
C ALA A 175 -4.09 11.17 -16.37
N ILE A 176 -4.89 11.35 -17.43
CA ILE A 176 -5.31 12.68 -17.91
C ILE A 176 -6.15 13.40 -16.85
N ALA A 177 -7.11 12.73 -16.21
CA ALA A 177 -7.97 13.35 -15.21
C ALA A 177 -7.15 13.87 -14.02
N ALA A 178 -6.18 13.10 -13.53
CA ALA A 178 -5.28 13.52 -12.45
C ALA A 178 -4.51 14.80 -12.80
N CYS A 179 -3.92 14.86 -14.00
CA CYS A 179 -3.18 16.03 -14.46
C CYS A 179 -4.06 17.27 -14.63
N VAL A 180 -5.25 17.11 -15.21
CA VAL A 180 -6.23 18.19 -15.38
C VAL A 180 -6.67 18.73 -14.02
N ILE A 181 -7.10 17.86 -13.11
CA ILE A 181 -7.51 18.23 -11.75
C ILE A 181 -6.38 19.02 -11.07
N TYR A 182 -5.18 18.45 -11.04
CA TYR A 182 -4.03 19.05 -10.37
C TYR A 182 -3.71 20.45 -10.91
N ARG A 183 -3.64 20.62 -12.24
CA ARG A 183 -3.33 21.91 -12.86
C ARG A 183 -4.40 22.96 -12.59
N CYS A 184 -5.68 22.58 -12.61
CA CYS A 184 -6.78 23.49 -12.25
C CYS A 184 -6.68 23.96 -10.78
N LEU A 185 -6.44 23.03 -9.86
CA LEU A 185 -6.29 23.34 -8.43
C LEU A 185 -5.09 24.26 -8.16
N LEU A 186 -3.97 24.03 -8.86
CA LEU A 186 -2.81 24.92 -8.81
C LEU A 186 -3.13 26.33 -9.35
N HIS A 187 -3.75 26.40 -10.53
CA HIS A 187 -4.06 27.68 -11.17
C HIS A 187 -5.01 28.53 -10.32
N TRP A 188 -6.02 27.91 -9.72
CA TRP A 188 -6.96 28.56 -8.81
C TRP A 188 -6.41 28.75 -7.39
N ARG A 189 -5.15 28.38 -7.13
CA ARG A 189 -4.50 28.40 -5.81
C ARG A 189 -5.34 27.73 -4.73
N SER A 190 -6.12 26.70 -5.08
CA SER A 190 -7.10 26.10 -4.17
C SER A 190 -6.47 25.49 -2.92
N PHE A 191 -5.17 25.20 -2.95
CA PHE A 191 -4.42 24.68 -1.80
C PHE A 191 -4.15 25.73 -0.70
N GLU A 192 -4.19 27.02 -1.04
CA GLU A 192 -3.85 28.14 -0.15
C GLU A 192 -5.10 28.79 0.50
N VAL A 193 -6.30 28.34 0.12
CA VAL A 193 -7.57 28.96 0.53
C VAL A 193 -8.16 28.29 1.78
N GLU A 194 -8.71 29.08 2.70
CA GLU A 194 -9.32 28.59 3.95
C GLU A 194 -10.67 27.89 3.73
N ARG A 195 -11.38 28.21 2.64
CA ARG A 195 -12.67 27.62 2.27
C ARG A 195 -12.77 27.41 0.77
N THR A 196 -13.07 26.19 0.36
CA THR A 196 -13.36 25.85 -1.03
C THR A 196 -14.21 24.58 -1.10
N GLY A 197 -15.22 24.56 -1.96
CA GLY A 197 -16.06 23.38 -2.20
C GLY A 197 -15.54 22.48 -3.33
N VAL A 198 -14.50 22.89 -4.06
CA VAL A 198 -14.02 22.16 -5.25
C VAL A 198 -13.49 20.76 -4.89
N PHE A 199 -12.84 20.63 -3.73
CA PHE A 199 -12.30 19.35 -3.25
C PHE A 199 -13.41 18.33 -2.99
N ASP A 200 -14.46 18.72 -2.26
CA ASP A 200 -15.60 17.86 -1.96
C ASP A 200 -16.31 17.40 -3.24
N ARG A 201 -16.45 18.29 -4.23
CA ARG A 201 -17.06 17.96 -5.52
C ARG A 201 -16.23 16.97 -6.34
N ILE A 202 -14.90 17.12 -6.35
CA ILE A 202 -13.99 16.15 -6.99
C ILE A 202 -14.12 14.79 -6.30
N ILE A 203 -14.08 14.77 -4.96
CA ILE A 203 -14.21 13.54 -4.17
C ILE A 203 -15.56 12.85 -4.42
N GLN A 204 -16.66 13.60 -4.48
CA GLN A 204 -17.99 13.07 -4.83
C GLN A 204 -18.04 12.49 -6.25
N THR A 205 -17.32 13.11 -7.20
CA THR A 205 -17.23 12.63 -8.58
C THR A 205 -16.48 11.31 -8.66
N ILE A 206 -15.35 11.18 -7.95
CA ILE A 206 -14.61 9.92 -7.84
C ILE A 206 -15.50 8.87 -7.15
N GLY A 207 -16.17 9.27 -6.07
CA GLY A 207 -17.06 8.43 -5.28
C GLY A 207 -18.19 7.81 -6.10
N SER A 208 -18.92 8.63 -6.86
CA SER A 208 -20.01 8.16 -7.72
C SER A 208 -19.51 7.25 -8.85
N ALA A 209 -18.33 7.53 -9.39
CA ALA A 209 -17.76 6.71 -10.46
C ALA A 209 -17.33 5.31 -10.00
N ILE A 210 -17.02 5.11 -8.71
CA ILE A 210 -16.65 3.82 -8.12
C ILE A 210 -17.78 3.13 -7.34
N GLU A 211 -19.02 3.62 -7.42
CA GLU A 211 -20.18 2.99 -6.76
C GLU A 211 -20.44 1.58 -7.28
N VAL A 212 -20.20 1.34 -8.58
CA VAL A 212 -20.34 0.03 -9.21
C VAL A 212 -19.08 -0.81 -8.95
N GLN A 213 -19.07 -1.50 -7.80
CA GLN A 213 -17.88 -2.18 -7.29
C GLN A 213 -17.38 -3.33 -8.17
N ASP A 214 -18.21 -3.96 -9.00
CA ASP A 214 -17.79 -5.10 -9.83
C ASP A 214 -17.09 -4.67 -11.16
N ASN A 215 -16.99 -3.37 -11.46
CA ASN A 215 -16.31 -2.89 -12.68
C ASN A 215 -14.82 -2.62 -12.42
N ASN A 216 -14.00 -3.66 -12.57
CA ASN A 216 -12.56 -3.58 -12.34
C ASN A 216 -11.82 -2.60 -13.27
N ASP A 217 -12.36 -2.34 -14.47
CA ASP A 217 -11.75 -1.38 -15.42
C ASP A 217 -11.88 0.06 -14.90
N LYS A 218 -13.08 0.44 -14.46
CA LYS A 218 -13.31 1.75 -13.79
C LYS A 218 -12.53 1.88 -12.50
N LEU A 219 -12.45 0.82 -11.69
CA LEU A 219 -11.65 0.82 -10.47
C LEU A 219 -10.16 1.01 -10.79
N ALA A 220 -9.62 0.33 -11.81
CA ALA A 220 -8.24 0.47 -12.24
C ALA A 220 -7.95 1.89 -12.76
N TYR A 221 -8.84 2.45 -13.59
CA TYR A 221 -8.75 3.85 -14.04
C TYR A 221 -8.65 4.83 -12.87
N TRP A 222 -9.54 4.72 -11.88
CA TRP A 222 -9.52 5.61 -10.72
C TRP A 222 -8.37 5.33 -9.75
N LEU A 223 -7.87 4.10 -9.67
CA LEU A 223 -6.66 3.78 -8.91
C LEU A 223 -5.43 4.48 -9.49
N SER A 224 -5.27 4.46 -10.83
CA SER A 224 -4.18 5.17 -11.51
C SER A 224 -4.31 6.69 -11.38
N ASN A 225 -5.50 7.25 -11.60
CA ASN A 225 -5.73 8.68 -11.45
C ASN A 225 -5.53 9.15 -10.00
N SER A 226 -6.05 8.43 -9.02
CA SER A 226 -5.93 8.80 -7.60
C SER A 226 -4.48 8.71 -7.10
N SER A 227 -3.75 7.67 -7.49
CA SER A 227 -2.33 7.52 -7.12
C SER A 227 -1.46 8.61 -7.76
N THR A 228 -1.70 8.92 -9.03
CA THR A 228 -1.03 10.03 -9.74
C THR A 228 -1.33 11.37 -9.08
N LEU A 229 -2.60 11.66 -8.79
CA LEU A 229 -3.00 12.91 -8.15
C LEU A 229 -2.39 13.03 -6.74
N LEU A 230 -2.39 11.95 -5.97
CA LEU A 230 -1.81 11.90 -4.63
C LEU A 230 -0.29 12.19 -4.66
N LEU A 231 0.42 11.63 -5.64
CA LEU A 231 1.84 11.90 -5.86
C LEU A 231 2.10 13.40 -6.14
N LEU A 232 1.31 13.99 -7.03
CA LEU A 232 1.41 15.40 -7.39
C LEU A 232 1.13 16.30 -6.17
N LEU A 233 0.12 15.97 -5.36
CA LEU A 233 -0.16 16.67 -4.10
C LEU A 233 0.99 16.53 -3.11
N GLN A 234 1.57 15.34 -2.96
CA GLN A 234 2.68 15.13 -2.02
C GLN A 234 3.93 15.92 -2.40
N ARG A 235 4.22 16.07 -3.69
CA ARG A 235 5.34 16.89 -4.19
C ARG A 235 5.09 18.40 -4.03
N THR A 236 3.83 18.82 -3.95
CA THR A 236 3.43 20.24 -3.95
C THR A 236 3.23 20.80 -2.54
N LEU A 237 2.61 20.04 -1.63
CA LEU A 237 2.22 20.53 -0.31
C LEU A 237 3.39 20.43 0.68
N LYS A 238 3.75 21.55 1.34
CA LYS A 238 4.73 21.53 2.44
C LYS A 238 4.22 20.65 3.58
N THR A 239 4.99 19.64 3.95
CA THR A 239 4.83 18.98 5.25
C THR A 239 5.38 19.90 6.33
N THR A 240 4.65 20.95 6.69
CA THR A 240 4.90 21.62 7.98
C THR A 240 4.72 20.56 9.06
N GLY A 241 5.70 20.41 9.94
CA GLY A 241 5.75 19.37 10.97
C GLY A 241 4.47 19.29 11.79
N ALA A 242 3.55 18.44 11.35
CA ALA A 242 2.39 17.95 12.08
C ALA A 242 2.55 16.43 12.23
N ALA A 243 3.68 16.03 12.82
CA ALA A 243 3.78 14.74 13.48
C ALA A 243 2.93 14.85 14.76
N GLY A 244 1.64 14.59 14.63
CA GLY A 244 0.71 14.67 15.74
C GLY A 244 -0.68 14.90 15.20
N LEU A 245 -1.35 13.81 14.82
CA LEU A 245 -2.80 13.57 14.74
C LEU A 245 -3.08 12.46 13.71
N THR A 246 -2.45 11.30 13.89
CA THR A 246 -3.00 10.01 13.43
C THR A 246 -2.82 8.99 14.57
N PRO A 247 -3.80 8.13 14.88
CA PRO A 247 -3.60 7.04 15.83
C PRO A 247 -2.60 6.04 15.21
N GLN A 248 -1.35 6.09 15.66
CA GLN A 248 -0.29 5.19 15.25
C GLN A 248 -0.58 3.78 15.77
N ARG A 249 -1.17 2.94 14.92
CA ARG A 249 -1.29 1.51 15.19
C ARG A 249 0.10 0.88 15.03
N ARG A 250 0.69 0.46 16.14
CA ARG A 250 2.01 -0.18 16.23
C ARG A 250 2.13 -1.33 15.23
N ARG A 251 3.18 -1.30 14.39
CA ARG A 251 3.93 -2.50 14.00
C ARG A 251 5.40 -2.12 13.83
N SER A 252 6.23 -2.81 14.61
CA SER A 252 7.68 -2.81 14.51
C SER A 252 8.09 -3.75 13.38
N THR A 253 9.02 -3.33 12.52
CA THR A 253 10.08 -4.19 11.99
C THR A 253 11.14 -3.33 11.33
N ALA A 254 12.39 -3.68 11.63
CA ALA A 254 13.59 -3.00 11.24
C ALA A 254 14.05 -3.41 9.84
N ALA A 255 14.51 -2.44 9.06
CA ALA A 255 15.85 -2.41 8.46
C ALA A 255 15.87 -1.40 7.30
N SER A 256 16.76 -0.40 7.40
CA SER A 256 17.27 0.32 6.24
C SER A 256 18.74 0.60 6.48
N PHE A 257 19.59 -0.18 5.82
CA PHE A 257 20.95 0.22 5.51
C PHE A 257 20.88 1.36 4.49
N GLY A 258 21.64 2.44 4.71
CA GLY A 258 21.74 3.52 3.74
C GLY A 258 22.66 4.66 4.17
N ARG A 259 23.93 4.52 3.79
CA ARG A 259 24.98 5.53 3.59
C ARG A 259 24.53 7.01 3.67
N VAL A 260 25.35 7.82 4.34
CA VAL A 260 25.50 9.25 4.00
C VAL A 260 26.99 9.58 3.91
N PHE A 261 27.38 10.06 2.72
CA PHE A 261 28.66 10.72 2.45
C PHE A 261 28.70 12.10 3.12
N SER A 262 29.90 12.46 3.56
CA SER A 262 30.37 13.75 4.08
C SER A 262 29.79 15.01 3.44
N GLY A 263 29.77 16.10 4.22
CA GLY A 263 30.00 17.42 3.61
C GLY A 263 29.60 18.65 4.43
N ILE A 264 30.41 18.98 5.43
CA ILE A 264 30.91 20.33 5.79
C ILE A 264 29.91 21.50 5.78
N ARG A 265 29.70 21.99 7.01
CA ARG A 265 29.08 23.24 7.43
C ARG A 265 30.06 24.43 7.26
N ALA A 266 29.60 25.55 6.70
CA ALA A 266 30.19 26.87 6.95
C ALA A 266 29.08 27.89 7.26
N SER A 267 29.35 28.72 8.27
CA SER A 267 28.44 29.62 8.97
C SER A 267 28.38 31.03 8.34
N PRO A 268 27.43 31.90 8.77
CA PRO A 268 26.93 33.05 8.02
C PRO A 268 27.56 34.38 8.46
N GLN A 269 27.39 35.45 7.64
CA GLN A 269 27.14 36.80 8.14
C GLN A 269 26.79 37.82 7.04
N SER A 270 25.82 38.68 7.39
CA SER A 270 25.74 40.13 7.12
C SER A 270 24.77 40.68 6.05
N ALA A 271 23.99 41.64 6.55
CA ALA A 271 23.49 42.89 5.97
C ALA A 271 22.38 42.85 4.91
N ALA A 272 21.24 43.39 5.33
CA ALA A 272 20.12 43.80 4.49
C ALA A 272 20.47 45.01 3.61
N ARG A 273 19.91 45.07 2.39
CA ARG A 273 19.16 46.25 1.87
C ARG A 273 18.38 45.90 0.57
N PRO A 274 17.32 46.67 0.23
CA PRO A 274 16.21 46.25 -0.62
C PRO A 274 16.36 46.72 -2.07
N PHE A 275 15.80 45.98 -3.04
CA PHE A 275 15.40 46.56 -4.32
C PHE A 275 14.28 45.78 -5.00
N LEU A 276 13.41 46.55 -5.66
CA LEU A 276 12.16 46.17 -6.31
C LEU A 276 12.36 45.29 -7.56
N GLY A 277 11.39 44.39 -7.77
CA GLY A 277 10.75 44.09 -9.06
C GLY A 277 11.62 43.66 -10.23
N SER A 278 11.65 42.35 -10.51
CA SER A 278 11.37 41.83 -11.85
C SER A 278 11.09 40.32 -11.80
N ARG A 279 9.97 39.92 -12.40
CA ARG A 279 9.59 38.53 -12.68
C ARG A 279 10.57 37.94 -13.70
N LEU A 280 11.38 36.98 -13.29
CA LEU A 280 11.97 35.98 -14.18
C LEU A 280 11.89 34.64 -13.46
N ILE A 281 10.92 33.82 -13.86
CA ILE A 281 10.77 32.44 -13.39
C ILE A 281 11.69 31.59 -14.27
N GLY A 282 12.82 31.17 -13.72
CA GLY A 282 13.78 30.29 -14.38
C GLY A 282 14.19 29.12 -13.48
N GLY A 283 14.06 27.91 -14.00
CA GLY A 283 15.01 26.80 -13.81
C GLY A 283 14.98 25.99 -12.51
N LEU A 284 14.65 24.71 -12.68
CA LEU A 284 15.08 23.52 -11.92
C LEU A 284 14.50 23.26 -10.52
N GLY A 285 13.86 22.08 -10.39
CA GLY A 285 13.83 21.29 -9.15
C GLY A 285 12.83 21.68 -8.06
N ASP A 286 12.27 22.88 -8.09
CA ASP A 286 11.38 23.34 -7.02
C ASP A 286 9.96 23.55 -7.55
N LEU A 287 9.14 22.48 -7.56
CA LEU A 287 7.69 22.67 -7.52
C LEU A 287 7.43 23.51 -6.28
N ARG A 288 7.19 24.81 -6.49
CA ARG A 288 7.07 25.84 -5.46
C ARG A 288 6.23 25.30 -4.31
N GLN A 289 6.89 24.85 -3.25
CA GLN A 289 6.18 24.13 -2.20
C GLN A 289 5.14 25.07 -1.59
N VAL A 290 3.88 24.66 -1.63
CA VAL A 290 2.72 25.47 -1.22
C VAL A 290 2.42 25.22 0.26
N GLU A 291 2.19 26.29 1.02
CA GLU A 291 1.67 26.17 2.39
C GLU A 291 0.19 25.78 2.33
N ALA A 292 -0.07 24.49 2.51
CA ALA A 292 -1.41 23.93 2.42
C ALA A 292 -2.29 24.38 3.58
N LYS A 293 -3.50 24.87 3.30
CA LYS A 293 -4.53 25.08 4.33
C LYS A 293 -5.30 23.79 4.62
N TYR A 294 -6.08 23.80 5.70
CA TYR A 294 -6.82 22.63 6.18
C TYR A 294 -7.64 21.90 5.09
N PRO A 295 -8.40 22.59 4.20
CA PRO A 295 -9.16 21.90 3.15
C PRO A 295 -8.28 21.05 2.21
N ALA A 296 -7.07 21.51 1.90
CA ALA A 296 -6.12 20.79 1.05
C ALA A 296 -5.54 19.54 1.74
N LEU A 297 -5.27 19.65 3.04
CA LEU A 297 -4.81 18.51 3.86
C LEU A 297 -5.91 17.45 3.99
N LEU A 298 -7.15 17.88 4.22
CA LEU A 298 -8.31 17.00 4.24
C LEU A 298 -8.53 16.32 2.89
N PHE A 299 -8.44 17.08 1.79
CA PHE A 299 -8.52 16.52 0.44
C PHE A 299 -7.47 15.43 0.19
N LYS A 300 -6.21 15.68 0.59
CA LYS A 300 -5.14 14.66 0.50
C LYS A 300 -5.48 13.41 1.32
N GLN A 301 -5.97 13.57 2.54
CA GLN A 301 -6.38 12.46 3.40
C GLN A 301 -7.53 11.65 2.80
N GLN A 302 -8.56 12.33 2.30
CA GLN A 302 -9.70 11.70 1.64
C GLN A 302 -9.24 10.95 0.38
N LEU A 303 -8.35 11.54 -0.42
CA LEU A 303 -7.80 10.89 -1.61
C LEU A 303 -7.00 9.62 -1.27
N THR A 304 -6.21 9.65 -0.19
CA THR A 304 -5.54 8.43 0.33
C THR A 304 -6.57 7.36 0.71
N ALA A 305 -7.61 7.73 1.47
CA ALA A 305 -8.65 6.77 1.85
C ALA A 305 -9.41 6.21 0.63
N PHE A 306 -9.63 7.02 -0.41
CA PHE A 306 -10.22 6.57 -1.67
C PHE A 306 -9.31 5.60 -2.41
N LEU A 307 -8.01 5.88 -2.49
CA LEU A 307 -7.03 4.99 -3.10
C LEU A 307 -7.02 3.63 -2.38
N GLU A 308 -6.96 3.63 -1.04
CA GLU A 308 -7.02 2.42 -0.22
C GLU A 308 -8.33 1.64 -0.43
N LYS A 309 -9.46 2.35 -0.51
CA LYS A 309 -10.78 1.76 -0.76
C LYS A 309 -10.83 1.08 -2.14
N ILE A 310 -10.38 1.76 -3.20
CA ILE A 310 -10.36 1.22 -4.56
C ILE A 310 -9.44 0.00 -4.64
N TYR A 311 -8.25 0.10 -4.05
CA TYR A 311 -7.32 -1.02 -3.95
C TYR A 311 -7.97 -2.24 -3.24
N GLY A 312 -8.65 -1.99 -2.11
CA GLY A 312 -9.39 -3.01 -1.38
C GLY A 312 -10.48 -3.67 -2.23
N MET A 313 -11.27 -2.88 -2.96
CA MET A 313 -12.31 -3.40 -3.87
C MET A 313 -11.75 -4.33 -4.94
N ILE A 314 -10.68 -3.93 -5.64
CA ILE A 314 -10.05 -4.76 -6.68
C ILE A 314 -9.55 -6.08 -6.09
N ARG A 315 -8.87 -6.01 -4.93
CA ARG A 315 -8.39 -7.19 -4.22
C ARG A 315 -9.55 -8.11 -3.82
N ASP A 316 -10.61 -7.56 -3.26
CA ASP A 316 -11.73 -8.33 -2.73
C ASP A 316 -12.57 -8.95 -3.86
N ASN A 317 -12.72 -8.26 -5.00
CA ASN A 317 -13.29 -8.82 -6.22
C ASN A 317 -12.49 -10.03 -6.72
N LEU A 318 -11.16 -9.90 -6.76
CA LEU A 318 -10.28 -10.98 -7.17
C LEU A 318 -10.35 -12.18 -6.21
N LYS A 319 -10.37 -11.93 -4.89
CA LYS A 319 -10.59 -12.98 -3.88
C LYS A 319 -11.94 -13.68 -4.08
N LYS A 320 -13.03 -12.91 -4.30
CA LYS A 320 -14.39 -13.41 -4.52
C LYS A 320 -14.47 -14.33 -5.75
N GLU A 321 -13.80 -13.97 -6.84
CA GLU A 321 -13.80 -14.75 -8.09
C GLU A 321 -12.95 -16.03 -8.01
N ILE A 322 -11.81 -15.96 -7.31
CA ILE A 322 -10.89 -17.11 -7.16
C ILE A 322 -11.37 -18.10 -6.08
N SER A 323 -12.01 -17.63 -5.00
CA SER A 323 -12.45 -18.45 -3.85
C SER A 323 -13.21 -19.74 -4.21
N PRO A 324 -14.27 -19.73 -5.06
CA PRO A 324 -14.97 -20.96 -5.43
C PRO A 324 -14.07 -21.96 -6.18
N LEU A 325 -13.15 -21.48 -7.02
CA LEU A 325 -12.20 -22.33 -7.74
C LEU A 325 -11.14 -22.91 -6.80
N LEU A 326 -10.64 -22.12 -5.83
CA LEU A 326 -9.76 -22.63 -4.79
C LEU A 326 -10.43 -23.75 -3.98
N GLY A 327 -11.72 -23.63 -3.69
CA GLY A 327 -12.52 -24.69 -3.08
C GLY A 327 -12.40 -26.05 -3.79
N LEU A 328 -12.36 -26.02 -5.14
CA LEU A 328 -12.21 -27.20 -6.00
C LEU A 328 -10.75 -27.66 -6.13
N CYS A 329 -9.79 -26.75 -5.90
CA CYS A 329 -8.36 -27.03 -5.96
C CYS A 329 -7.77 -27.65 -4.68
N ILE A 330 -8.50 -27.67 -3.57
CA ILE A 330 -7.95 -28.18 -2.30
C ILE A 330 -7.78 -29.71 -2.32
N GLN A 331 -8.69 -30.40 -3.01
CA GLN A 331 -8.69 -31.86 -3.06
C GLN A 331 -8.64 -32.33 -4.50
N ALA A 332 -7.74 -33.26 -4.81
CA ALA A 332 -7.67 -33.91 -6.12
C ALA A 332 -9.03 -34.55 -6.48
N PRO A 333 -9.65 -34.17 -7.62
CA PRO A 333 -10.84 -34.84 -8.11
C PRO A 333 -10.68 -36.36 -8.15
N ARG A 334 -11.46 -37.06 -7.32
CA ARG A 334 -11.48 -38.52 -7.30
C ARG A 334 -12.36 -39.00 -8.44
N THR A 335 -11.77 -39.64 -9.44
CA THR A 335 -12.56 -40.39 -10.43
C THR A 335 -13.23 -41.54 -9.70
N SER A 336 -14.56 -41.53 -9.64
CA SER A 336 -15.35 -42.60 -9.02
C SER A 336 -14.92 -43.94 -9.60
N ARG A 337 -14.47 -44.88 -8.75
CA ARG A 337 -14.02 -46.23 -9.12
C ARG A 337 -15.06 -47.08 -9.87
N ALA A 338 -16.28 -46.59 -10.07
CA ALA A 338 -17.40 -47.31 -10.67
C ALA A 338 -17.28 -47.56 -12.19
N SER A 339 -16.31 -46.97 -12.90
CA SER A 339 -16.22 -47.06 -14.38
C SER A 339 -14.99 -47.81 -14.91
N LEU A 340 -14.18 -48.45 -14.07
CA LEU A 340 -12.95 -49.13 -14.51
C LEU A 340 -13.23 -50.51 -15.14
N ILE A 341 -13.86 -50.53 -16.30
CA ILE A 341 -13.83 -51.67 -17.24
C ILE A 341 -12.65 -51.46 -18.21
N LYS A 342 -11.83 -52.52 -18.32
CA LYS A 342 -10.59 -52.66 -19.12
C LYS A 342 -10.60 -51.93 -20.47
N GLY A 343 -9.52 -51.18 -20.77
CA GLY A 343 -9.15 -50.93 -22.18
C GLY A 343 -8.16 -49.80 -22.45
N SER A 344 -8.36 -48.59 -21.91
CA SER A 344 -7.61 -47.39 -22.34
C SER A 344 -7.01 -46.61 -21.15
N ARG A 345 -5.92 -47.12 -20.57
CA ARG A 345 -5.33 -46.58 -19.33
C ARG A 345 -4.50 -45.31 -19.51
N SER A 346 -3.95 -45.03 -20.70
CA SER A 346 -3.09 -43.85 -20.91
C SER A 346 -3.88 -42.60 -21.29
N GLN A 347 -4.87 -42.73 -22.18
CA GLN A 347 -5.68 -41.60 -22.66
C GLN A 347 -6.71 -41.15 -21.60
N ALA A 348 -7.33 -42.08 -20.87
CA ALA A 348 -8.24 -41.74 -19.78
C ALA A 348 -7.53 -41.09 -18.58
N ASN A 349 -6.28 -41.49 -18.28
CA ASN A 349 -5.47 -40.85 -17.24
C ASN A 349 -4.98 -39.46 -17.67
N ALA A 350 -4.62 -39.26 -18.94
CA ALA A 350 -4.26 -37.94 -19.47
C ALA A 350 -5.45 -36.97 -19.44
N LEU A 351 -6.64 -37.41 -19.89
CA LEU A 351 -7.88 -36.62 -19.80
C LEU A 351 -8.30 -36.34 -18.36
N ALA A 352 -8.15 -37.31 -17.45
CA ALA A 352 -8.38 -37.09 -16.02
C ALA A 352 -7.40 -36.06 -15.46
N GLN A 353 -6.09 -36.15 -15.75
CA GLN A 353 -5.09 -35.15 -15.36
C GLN A 353 -5.35 -33.76 -15.94
N GLN A 354 -5.85 -33.68 -17.17
CA GLN A 354 -6.19 -32.42 -17.82
C GLN A 354 -7.40 -31.74 -17.15
N THR A 355 -8.37 -32.53 -16.68
CA THR A 355 -9.49 -32.04 -15.86
C THR A 355 -9.01 -31.62 -14.45
N LEU A 356 -8.05 -32.33 -13.86
CA LEU A 356 -7.46 -31.98 -12.55
C LEU A 356 -6.84 -30.56 -12.60
N ILE A 357 -6.11 -30.23 -13.67
CA ILE A 357 -5.39 -28.95 -13.78
C ILE A 357 -6.31 -27.80 -14.25
N ALA A 358 -7.48 -28.10 -14.81
CA ALA A 358 -8.39 -27.09 -15.38
C ALA A 358 -8.82 -25.99 -14.39
N HIS A 359 -9.03 -26.35 -13.11
CA HIS A 359 -9.37 -25.37 -12.08
C HIS A 359 -8.20 -24.42 -11.78
N TRP A 360 -6.97 -24.96 -11.69
CA TRP A 360 -5.76 -24.15 -11.54
C TRP A 360 -5.53 -23.22 -12.72
N GLN A 361 -5.72 -23.71 -13.95
CA GLN A 361 -5.63 -22.89 -15.16
C GLN A 361 -6.69 -21.79 -15.20
N SER A 362 -7.88 -22.05 -14.67
CA SER A 362 -8.93 -21.04 -14.53
C SER A 362 -8.51 -19.94 -13.56
N ILE A 363 -7.88 -20.29 -12.43
CA ILE A 363 -7.31 -19.30 -11.49
C ILE A 363 -6.21 -18.48 -12.18
N VAL A 364 -5.27 -19.13 -12.87
CA VAL A 364 -4.20 -18.46 -13.63
C VAL A 364 -4.78 -17.49 -14.68
N LYS A 365 -5.85 -17.89 -15.37
CA LYS A 365 -6.55 -17.03 -16.33
C LYS A 365 -7.17 -15.79 -15.65
N ILE A 366 -7.80 -15.96 -14.49
CA ILE A 366 -8.36 -14.82 -13.73
C ILE A 366 -7.24 -13.87 -13.30
N LEU A 367 -6.15 -14.38 -12.72
CA LEU A 367 -4.98 -13.57 -12.34
C LEU A 367 -4.42 -12.78 -13.53
N THR A 368 -4.32 -13.44 -14.70
CA THR A 368 -3.86 -12.82 -15.95
C THR A 368 -4.82 -11.73 -16.43
N ASN A 369 -6.13 -11.95 -16.35
CA ASN A 369 -7.12 -10.95 -16.73
C ASN A 369 -7.00 -9.69 -15.86
N TYR A 370 -6.87 -9.84 -14.54
CA TYR A 370 -6.69 -8.68 -13.64
C TYR A 370 -5.38 -7.95 -13.93
N LEU A 371 -4.28 -8.68 -14.16
CA LEU A 371 -3.01 -8.08 -14.54
C LEU A 371 -3.16 -7.24 -15.81
N ASN A 372 -3.84 -7.77 -16.82
CA ASN A 372 -4.06 -7.07 -18.08
C ASN A 372 -4.92 -5.82 -17.92
N VAL A 373 -6.01 -5.88 -17.13
CA VAL A 373 -6.87 -4.71 -16.84
C VAL A 373 -6.08 -3.62 -16.12
N LEU A 374 -5.30 -3.99 -15.10
CA LEU A 374 -4.48 -3.04 -14.34
C LEU A 374 -3.38 -2.39 -15.22
N LYS A 375 -2.74 -3.18 -16.09
CA LYS A 375 -1.74 -2.67 -17.04
C LYS A 375 -2.35 -1.77 -18.11
N ALA A 376 -3.50 -2.13 -18.67
CA ALA A 376 -4.20 -1.33 -19.67
C ALA A 376 -4.60 0.06 -19.13
N ASN A 377 -4.85 0.15 -17.83
CA ASN A 377 -5.16 1.38 -17.11
C ASN A 377 -3.93 2.06 -16.47
N TYR A 378 -2.71 1.67 -16.86
CA TYR A 378 -1.46 2.25 -16.35
C TYR A 378 -1.43 2.35 -14.83
N VAL A 379 -1.95 1.33 -14.13
CA VAL A 379 -1.83 1.27 -12.68
C VAL A 379 -0.35 1.08 -12.33
N PRO A 380 0.18 1.83 -11.35
CA PRO A 380 1.57 1.72 -10.93
C PRO A 380 1.94 0.27 -10.58
N SER A 381 3.05 -0.22 -11.15
CA SER A 381 3.50 -1.61 -10.96
C SER A 381 3.65 -1.99 -9.48
N PHE A 382 4.12 -1.06 -8.65
CA PHE A 382 4.16 -1.22 -7.19
C PHE A 382 2.80 -1.61 -6.59
N LEU A 383 1.71 -0.91 -6.96
CA LEU A 383 0.37 -1.22 -6.46
C LEU A 383 -0.12 -2.57 -7.01
N ILE A 384 0.15 -2.87 -8.28
CA ILE A 384 -0.19 -4.16 -8.89
C ILE A 384 0.49 -5.30 -8.13
N SER A 385 1.79 -5.17 -7.84
CA SER A 385 2.57 -6.15 -7.09
C SER A 385 2.02 -6.38 -5.68
N LYS A 386 1.56 -5.32 -5.01
CA LYS A 386 0.91 -5.45 -3.70
C LYS A 386 -0.42 -6.20 -3.78
N VAL A 387 -1.24 -5.96 -4.81
CA VAL A 387 -2.49 -6.72 -5.01
C VAL A 387 -2.16 -8.21 -5.11
N PHE A 388 -1.27 -8.61 -6.01
CA PHE A 388 -0.97 -10.03 -6.21
C PHE A 388 -0.29 -10.69 -5.02
N THR A 389 0.54 -9.95 -4.28
CA THR A 389 1.17 -10.45 -3.06
C THR A 389 0.08 -10.82 -2.03
N GLN A 390 -0.92 -9.97 -1.82
CA GLN A 390 -2.04 -10.29 -0.92
C GLN A 390 -2.92 -11.44 -1.44
N ILE A 391 -3.11 -11.56 -2.76
CA ILE A 391 -3.87 -12.68 -3.34
C ILE A 391 -3.13 -14.00 -3.16
N PHE A 392 -1.82 -14.04 -3.33
CA PHE A 392 -1.02 -15.23 -3.09
C PHE A 392 -0.98 -15.60 -1.61
N SER A 393 -0.92 -14.59 -0.72
CA SER A 393 -1.07 -14.80 0.73
C SER A 393 -2.44 -15.40 1.07
N PHE A 394 -3.51 -14.89 0.46
CA PHE A 394 -4.86 -15.46 0.61
C PHE A 394 -4.95 -16.91 0.09
N ILE A 395 -4.38 -17.22 -1.07
CA ILE A 395 -4.31 -18.58 -1.61
C ILE A 395 -3.57 -19.50 -0.62
N ASN A 396 -2.43 -19.04 -0.08
CA ASN A 396 -1.67 -19.76 0.92
C ASN A 396 -2.53 -20.11 2.14
N VAL A 397 -3.21 -19.11 2.73
CA VAL A 397 -4.10 -19.28 3.89
C VAL A 397 -5.21 -20.29 3.58
N GLN A 398 -5.91 -20.14 2.46
CA GLN A 398 -7.04 -21.01 2.10
C GLN A 398 -6.63 -22.47 1.93
N LEU A 399 -5.57 -22.72 1.15
CA LEU A 399 -5.09 -24.08 0.89
C LEU A 399 -4.49 -24.72 2.14
N PHE A 400 -3.68 -23.98 2.88
CA PHE A 400 -2.98 -24.49 4.06
C PHE A 400 -3.95 -24.77 5.21
N ASN A 401 -4.87 -23.86 5.52
CA ASN A 401 -5.87 -24.09 6.56
C ASN A 401 -6.76 -25.28 6.20
N SER A 402 -7.14 -25.41 4.92
CA SER A 402 -7.94 -26.56 4.49
C SER A 402 -7.20 -27.89 4.62
N LEU A 403 -5.89 -27.91 4.34
CA LEU A 403 -5.03 -29.07 4.53
C LEU A 403 -4.95 -29.47 6.02
N LEU A 404 -4.83 -28.49 6.92
CA LEU A 404 -4.78 -28.70 8.37
C LEU A 404 -6.09 -29.14 9.01
N LEU A 405 -7.23 -28.84 8.37
CA LEU A 405 -8.56 -29.15 8.89
C LEU A 405 -9.15 -30.46 8.35
N ARG A 406 -8.61 -31.00 7.25
CA ARG A 406 -9.20 -32.13 6.53
C ARG A 406 -8.22 -33.26 6.29
N ARG A 407 -8.52 -34.42 6.87
CA ARG A 407 -7.66 -35.62 6.76
C ARG A 407 -7.48 -36.08 5.32
N GLU A 408 -8.53 -35.98 4.51
CA GLU A 408 -8.52 -36.37 3.10
C GLU A 408 -7.60 -35.51 2.22
N CYS A 409 -7.15 -34.36 2.70
CA CYS A 409 -6.21 -33.48 2.02
C CYS A 409 -4.74 -33.83 2.33
N CYS A 410 -4.49 -34.59 3.40
CA CYS A 410 -3.16 -35.04 3.83
C CYS A 410 -2.83 -36.42 3.22
N SER A 411 -2.76 -36.51 1.88
CA SER A 411 -2.31 -37.73 1.19
C SER A 411 -1.20 -37.46 0.19
N PHE A 412 -0.51 -38.53 -0.23
CA PHE A 412 0.54 -38.42 -1.26
C PHE A 412 -0.04 -37.90 -2.57
N SER A 413 -1.13 -38.49 -3.06
CA SER A 413 -1.75 -38.09 -4.33
C SER A 413 -2.27 -36.65 -4.30
N ASN A 414 -2.83 -36.20 -3.16
CA ASN A 414 -3.26 -34.83 -3.00
C ASN A 414 -2.08 -33.86 -2.95
N GLY A 415 -1.00 -34.25 -2.27
CA GLY A 415 0.26 -33.50 -2.26
C GLY A 415 0.82 -33.30 -3.66
N GLU A 416 0.84 -34.35 -4.50
CA GLU A 416 1.26 -34.24 -5.91
C GLU A 416 0.35 -33.30 -6.70
N TYR A 417 -0.97 -33.41 -6.51
CA TYR A 417 -1.95 -32.58 -7.20
C TYR A 417 -1.79 -31.09 -6.86
N VAL A 418 -1.78 -30.74 -5.58
CA VAL A 418 -1.62 -29.35 -5.15
C VAL A 418 -0.23 -28.83 -5.55
N LYS A 419 0.82 -29.65 -5.45
CA LYS A 419 2.17 -29.27 -5.91
C LYS A 419 2.21 -28.94 -7.39
N ALA A 420 1.52 -29.70 -8.25
CA ALA A 420 1.40 -29.39 -9.67
C ALA A 420 0.63 -28.07 -9.89
N GLY A 421 -0.46 -27.84 -9.16
CA GLY A 421 -1.19 -26.56 -9.20
C GLY A 421 -0.36 -25.35 -8.77
N LEU A 422 0.46 -25.50 -7.72
CA LEU A 422 1.39 -24.44 -7.29
C LEU A 422 2.46 -24.15 -8.34
N ALA A 423 2.88 -25.13 -9.14
CA ALA A 423 3.81 -24.90 -10.24
C ALA A 423 3.20 -24.04 -11.37
N GLU A 424 1.88 -24.13 -11.60
CA GLU A 424 1.18 -23.23 -12.52
C GLU A 424 1.19 -21.78 -12.01
N LEU A 425 1.04 -21.59 -10.69
CA LEU A 425 1.15 -20.26 -10.07
C LEU A 425 2.59 -19.72 -10.12
N GLU A 426 3.59 -20.57 -9.93
CA GLU A 426 5.01 -20.21 -10.09
C GLU A 426 5.29 -19.74 -11.52
N GLN A 427 4.80 -20.48 -12.51
CA GLN A 427 4.95 -20.13 -13.92
C GLN A 427 4.24 -18.81 -14.25
N TRP A 428 3.07 -18.56 -13.64
CA TRP A 428 2.39 -17.27 -13.78
C TRP A 428 3.20 -16.11 -13.21
N CYS A 429 3.86 -16.28 -12.05
CA CYS A 429 4.76 -15.26 -11.50
C CYS A 429 5.92 -14.93 -12.46
N ILE A 430 6.49 -15.94 -13.13
CA ILE A 430 7.53 -15.74 -14.15
C ILE A 430 6.97 -14.94 -15.34
N TYR A 431 5.79 -15.31 -15.84
CA TYR A 431 5.10 -14.59 -16.92
C TYR A 431 4.79 -13.13 -16.55
N ALA A 432 4.31 -12.91 -15.33
CA ALA A 432 3.99 -11.58 -14.82
C ALA A 432 5.24 -10.73 -14.55
N THR A 433 6.44 -11.32 -14.54
CA THR A 433 7.75 -10.68 -14.26
C THR A 433 7.90 -10.14 -12.83
N GLU A 434 9.13 -9.87 -12.40
CA GLU A 434 9.43 -9.31 -11.08
C GLU A 434 8.73 -7.96 -10.85
N GLU A 435 8.53 -7.17 -11.90
CA GLU A 435 7.86 -5.86 -11.86
C GLU A 435 6.42 -5.95 -11.31
N TYR A 436 5.64 -6.95 -11.74
CA TYR A 436 4.23 -7.07 -11.36
C TYR A 436 3.96 -8.19 -10.37
N ALA A 437 4.74 -9.27 -10.37
CA ALA A 437 4.59 -10.35 -9.39
C ALA A 437 5.27 -9.98 -8.05
N GLY A 438 6.39 -9.24 -8.07
CA GLY A 438 7.20 -8.95 -6.89
C GLY A 438 7.46 -10.20 -6.04
N SER A 439 7.19 -10.11 -4.74
CA SER A 439 7.40 -11.20 -3.78
C SER A 439 6.24 -12.20 -3.68
N SER A 440 5.27 -12.20 -4.61
CA SER A 440 4.05 -13.02 -4.49
C SER A 440 4.32 -14.52 -4.32
N TRP A 441 5.39 -15.06 -4.95
CA TRP A 441 5.73 -16.49 -4.83
C TRP A 441 6.14 -16.91 -3.40
N GLU A 442 6.74 -15.99 -2.64
CA GLU A 442 7.19 -16.26 -1.27
C GLU A 442 6.03 -16.31 -0.27
N GLU A 443 4.88 -15.73 -0.61
CA GLU A 443 3.67 -15.80 0.21
C GLU A 443 3.10 -17.21 0.31
N LEU A 444 3.36 -18.07 -0.69
CA LEU A 444 2.92 -19.47 -0.73
C LEU A 444 3.78 -20.42 0.12
N LYS A 445 4.70 -19.90 0.95
CA LYS A 445 5.69 -20.69 1.71
C LYS A 445 5.09 -21.79 2.59
N HIS A 446 3.95 -21.57 3.26
CA HIS A 446 3.38 -22.57 4.18
C HIS A 446 2.83 -23.76 3.39
N ILE A 447 1.98 -23.50 2.39
CA ILE A 447 1.42 -24.57 1.57
C ILE A 447 2.51 -25.29 0.76
N ARG A 448 3.51 -24.56 0.22
CA ARG A 448 4.65 -25.14 -0.51
C ARG A 448 5.44 -26.12 0.35
N GLN A 449 5.80 -25.74 1.58
CA GLN A 449 6.50 -26.63 2.51
C GLN A 449 5.63 -27.83 2.92
N ALA A 450 4.35 -27.60 3.23
CA ALA A 450 3.43 -28.67 3.61
C ALA A 450 3.27 -29.73 2.50
N VAL A 451 2.98 -29.32 1.27
CA VAL A 451 2.82 -30.28 0.16
C VAL A 451 4.15 -30.89 -0.26
N GLY A 452 5.25 -30.12 -0.17
CA GLY A 452 6.61 -30.61 -0.35
C GLY A 452 6.93 -31.75 0.60
N PHE A 453 6.56 -31.60 1.88
CA PHE A 453 6.68 -32.65 2.88
C PHE A 453 5.78 -33.86 2.60
N LEU A 454 4.51 -33.65 2.22
CA LEU A 454 3.57 -34.73 1.89
C LEU A 454 4.07 -35.66 0.78
N VAL A 455 4.80 -35.14 -0.22
CA VAL A 455 5.29 -35.93 -1.36
C VAL A 455 6.65 -36.61 -1.13
N ILE A 456 7.23 -36.52 0.07
CA ILE A 456 8.49 -37.22 0.40
C ILE A 456 8.20 -38.72 0.57
N HIS A 457 8.90 -39.59 -0.15
CA HIS A 457 8.68 -41.05 -0.01
C HIS A 457 9.22 -41.61 1.33
N GLN A 458 10.38 -41.14 1.78
CA GLN A 458 11.08 -41.70 2.94
C GLN A 458 10.88 -40.88 4.22
N LYS A 459 9.64 -40.44 4.50
CA LYS A 459 9.29 -39.68 5.73
C LYS A 459 9.71 -40.39 7.04
N PRO A 460 9.59 -41.73 7.18
CA PRO A 460 9.99 -42.42 8.41
C PRO A 460 11.48 -42.30 8.74
N LYS A 461 12.33 -42.02 7.74
CA LYS A 461 13.77 -41.88 7.94
C LYS A 461 14.20 -40.45 8.28
N LYS A 462 13.28 -39.49 8.25
CA LYS A 462 13.56 -38.09 8.54
C LYS A 462 13.55 -37.85 10.03
N THR A 463 14.59 -37.21 10.52
CA THR A 463 14.67 -36.76 11.92
C THR A 463 13.84 -35.50 12.11
N LEU A 464 13.47 -35.21 13.36
CA LEU A 464 12.74 -33.98 13.69
C LEU A 464 13.52 -32.73 13.24
N LYS A 465 14.84 -32.70 13.46
CA LYS A 465 15.70 -31.58 13.08
C LYS A 465 15.73 -31.34 11.57
N GLU A 466 15.84 -32.40 10.78
CA GLU A 466 15.78 -32.28 9.30
C GLU A 466 14.41 -31.75 8.86
N ILE A 467 13.32 -32.19 9.51
CA ILE A 467 11.97 -31.71 9.20
C ILE A 467 11.83 -30.22 9.52
N THR A 468 12.26 -29.78 10.71
CA THR A 468 12.06 -28.40 11.16
C THR A 468 13.04 -27.42 10.55
N ASN A 469 14.27 -27.83 10.24
CA ASN A 469 15.31 -26.88 9.82
C ASN A 469 15.50 -26.86 8.31
N ASP A 470 15.36 -28.01 7.65
CA ASP A 470 15.72 -28.14 6.23
C ASP A 470 14.48 -28.24 5.33
N LEU A 471 13.44 -28.96 5.76
CA LEU A 471 12.25 -29.22 4.94
C LEU A 471 11.16 -28.16 5.14
N CYS A 472 10.85 -27.85 6.40
CA CYS A 472 9.69 -27.03 6.78
C CYS A 472 10.02 -25.94 7.82
N PRO A 473 11.00 -25.04 7.58
CA PRO A 473 11.41 -24.02 8.55
C PRO A 473 10.36 -22.96 8.88
N VAL A 474 9.29 -22.87 8.10
CA VAL A 474 8.20 -21.90 8.34
C VAL A 474 7.06 -22.52 9.15
N LEU A 475 6.93 -23.86 9.16
CA LEU A 475 5.83 -24.53 9.83
C LEU A 475 6.10 -24.70 11.33
N SER A 476 5.12 -24.36 12.16
CA SER A 476 5.22 -24.59 13.60
C SER A 476 5.17 -26.08 13.95
N ILE A 477 5.69 -26.46 15.12
CA ILE A 477 5.60 -27.85 15.61
C ILE A 477 4.16 -28.33 15.65
N GLN A 478 3.21 -27.47 16.04
CA GLN A 478 1.79 -27.82 16.09
C GLN A 478 1.23 -28.15 14.69
N GLN A 479 1.61 -27.38 13.68
CA GLN A 479 1.21 -27.60 12.29
C GLN A 479 1.83 -28.89 11.74
N LEU A 480 3.13 -29.10 11.97
CA LEU A 480 3.84 -30.32 11.56
C LEU A 480 3.24 -31.58 12.20
N TYR A 481 2.92 -31.52 13.49
CA TYR A 481 2.26 -32.61 14.21
C TYR A 481 0.89 -32.94 13.59
N ARG A 482 0.08 -31.92 13.29
CA ARG A 482 -1.22 -32.09 12.64
C ARG A 482 -1.10 -32.74 11.26
N ILE A 483 -0.22 -32.22 10.40
CA ILE A 483 0.01 -32.79 9.05
C ILE A 483 0.48 -34.25 9.17
N SER A 484 1.44 -34.52 10.04
CA SER A 484 2.04 -35.85 10.23
C SER A 484 1.04 -36.88 10.73
N THR A 485 0.17 -36.50 11.67
CA THR A 485 -0.83 -37.40 12.26
C THR A 485 -2.05 -37.61 11.36
N MET A 486 -2.38 -36.65 10.51
CA MET A 486 -3.46 -36.78 9.53
C MET A 486 -3.02 -37.50 8.26
N TYR A 487 -1.72 -37.57 7.97
CA TYR A 487 -1.19 -38.18 6.76
C TYR A 487 -1.63 -39.63 6.58
N TRP A 488 -2.01 -39.97 5.36
CA TRP A 488 -2.16 -41.35 4.92
C TRP A 488 -1.74 -41.49 3.44
N ASP A 489 -1.09 -42.59 3.07
CA ASP A 489 -0.76 -42.84 1.67
C ASP A 489 -1.85 -43.64 0.96
N ASP A 490 -2.28 -43.11 -0.17
CA ASP A 490 -3.34 -43.61 -1.03
C ASP A 490 -2.83 -44.21 -2.36
N LYS A 491 -1.53 -44.14 -2.63
CA LYS A 491 -0.91 -44.52 -3.91
C LYS A 491 0.25 -45.50 -3.77
N TYR A 492 1.19 -45.26 -2.86
CA TYR A 492 2.45 -46.03 -2.79
C TYR A 492 2.66 -46.81 -1.49
N GLY A 493 1.72 -46.75 -0.54
CA GLY A 493 1.85 -47.41 0.77
C GLY A 493 2.96 -46.85 1.66
N THR A 494 3.47 -45.64 1.39
CA THR A 494 4.40 -44.90 2.23
C THR A 494 3.80 -44.58 3.59
N HIS A 495 4.65 -44.62 4.60
CA HIS A 495 4.27 -44.31 5.97
C HIS A 495 4.51 -42.84 6.30
N THR A 496 3.84 -42.36 7.35
CA THR A 496 4.13 -41.06 7.97
C THR A 496 5.52 -41.06 8.63
N VAL A 497 5.89 -39.98 9.30
CA VAL A 497 7.12 -39.89 10.11
C VAL A 497 7.17 -40.95 11.22
N SER A 498 8.36 -41.21 11.76
CA SER A 498 8.53 -42.20 12.82
C SER A 498 7.75 -41.84 14.10
N SER A 499 7.36 -42.86 14.88
CA SER A 499 6.66 -42.66 16.15
C SER A 499 7.48 -41.84 17.15
N GLU A 500 8.82 -41.94 17.09
CA GLU A 500 9.75 -41.12 17.87
C GLU A 500 9.57 -39.63 17.56
N VAL A 501 9.56 -39.24 16.28
CA VAL A 501 9.35 -37.86 15.85
C VAL A 501 7.99 -37.32 16.31
N ILE A 502 6.92 -38.12 16.19
CA ILE A 502 5.58 -37.75 16.67
C ILE A 502 5.58 -37.52 18.19
N SER A 503 6.27 -38.38 18.94
CA SER A 503 6.40 -38.24 20.39
C SER A 503 7.18 -36.98 20.78
N SER A 504 8.30 -36.70 20.10
CA SER A 504 9.09 -35.48 20.33
C SER A 504 8.29 -34.22 20.03
N MET A 505 7.52 -34.19 18.93
CA MET A 505 6.62 -33.07 18.62
C MET A 505 5.58 -32.86 19.72
N ARG A 506 4.99 -33.94 20.27
CA ARG A 506 4.02 -33.85 21.37
C ARG A 506 4.64 -33.24 22.63
N ILE A 507 5.85 -33.65 22.99
CA ILE A 507 6.57 -33.14 24.18
C ILE A 507 6.84 -31.63 24.03
N MET A 508 7.38 -31.20 22.90
CA MET A 508 7.64 -29.77 22.64
C MET A 508 6.35 -28.94 22.67
N MET A 509 5.24 -29.47 22.15
CA MET A 509 3.95 -28.77 22.20
C MET A 509 3.43 -28.58 23.64
N THR A 510 3.66 -29.54 24.54
CA THR A 510 3.30 -29.41 25.95
C THR A 510 4.21 -28.45 26.73
N GLU A 511 5.47 -28.32 26.32
CA GLU A 511 6.43 -27.37 26.90
C GLU A 511 6.11 -25.92 26.46
N ASP A 512 5.73 -25.74 25.19
CA ASP A 512 5.38 -24.43 24.60
C ASP A 512 4.00 -23.90 25.01
N SER A 513 3.06 -24.77 25.43
CA SER A 513 1.72 -24.35 25.88
C SER A 513 1.71 -23.48 27.16
N ASN A 514 2.85 -23.35 27.84
CA ASN A 514 3.04 -22.40 28.94
C ASN A 514 3.27 -20.95 28.45
N ASN A 515 3.45 -20.73 27.14
CA ASN A 515 3.58 -19.42 26.51
C ASN A 515 2.30 -19.05 25.73
N ALA A 516 1.50 -18.13 26.27
CA ALA A 516 0.16 -17.76 25.77
C ALA A 516 0.09 -17.12 24.36
N VAL A 517 1.22 -16.90 23.69
CA VAL A 517 1.32 -16.17 22.41
C VAL A 517 1.22 -17.09 21.18
N SER A 518 1.35 -18.42 21.34
CA SER A 518 1.47 -19.38 20.21
C SER A 518 0.34 -20.44 20.18
N SER A 519 -0.91 -20.02 20.38
CA SER A 519 -2.06 -20.94 20.46
C SER A 519 -2.79 -21.20 19.14
N SER A 520 -2.62 -20.34 18.13
CA SER A 520 -3.27 -20.53 16.82
C SER A 520 -2.38 -21.31 15.86
N PHE A 521 -2.84 -22.49 15.44
CA PHE A 521 -2.18 -23.29 14.42
C PHE A 521 -2.67 -22.95 12.99
N LEU A 522 -3.74 -22.18 12.86
CA LEU A 522 -4.27 -21.69 11.58
C LEU A 522 -3.67 -20.34 11.22
N LEU A 523 -3.62 -20.05 9.92
CA LEU A 523 -3.18 -18.76 9.40
C LEU A 523 -4.37 -17.80 9.30
N ASP A 524 -4.12 -16.54 9.61
CA ASP A 524 -5.07 -15.44 9.44
C ASP A 524 -4.85 -14.73 8.08
N ASP A 525 -5.94 -14.30 7.44
CA ASP A 525 -5.89 -13.49 6.22
C ASP A 525 -5.82 -11.99 6.58
N ASP A 526 -4.63 -11.39 6.48
CA ASP A 526 -4.43 -9.96 6.76
C ASP A 526 -4.92 -9.11 5.58
N SER A 527 -6.11 -8.53 5.74
CA SER A 527 -6.73 -7.64 4.75
C SER A 527 -6.36 -6.15 4.93
N SER A 528 -5.35 -5.84 5.75
CA SER A 528 -4.83 -4.47 5.88
C SER A 528 -4.17 -3.98 4.58
N ILE A 529 -4.01 -2.65 4.45
CA ILE A 529 -3.33 -2.04 3.31
C ILE A 529 -1.80 -2.24 3.46
N PRO A 530 -1.11 -2.84 2.48
CA PRO A 530 0.29 -3.25 2.63
C PRO A 530 1.31 -2.18 2.17
N PHE A 531 0.92 -0.91 2.15
CA PHE A 531 1.75 0.21 1.71
C PHE A 531 1.33 1.51 2.39
N SER A 532 2.26 2.46 2.44
CA SER A 532 2.02 3.85 2.83
C SER A 532 2.04 4.78 1.62
N VAL A 533 1.57 6.01 1.83
CA VAL A 533 1.66 7.09 0.82
C VAL A 533 3.12 7.36 0.41
N ASP A 534 4.06 7.23 1.36
CA ASP A 534 5.49 7.42 1.08
C ASP A 534 6.08 6.31 0.21
N ASP A 535 5.56 5.08 0.30
CA ASP A 535 6.00 3.97 -0.55
C ASP A 535 5.56 4.17 -2.01
N ILE A 536 4.35 4.71 -2.22
CA ILE A 536 3.86 5.11 -3.54
C ILE A 536 4.77 6.22 -4.11
N SER A 537 5.12 7.21 -3.30
CA SER A 537 5.97 8.33 -3.73
C SER A 537 7.37 7.89 -4.16
N LYS A 538 7.98 6.96 -3.42
CA LYS A 538 9.31 6.41 -3.74
C LYS A 538 9.32 5.52 -4.97
N SER A 539 8.20 4.86 -5.29
CA SER A 539 8.11 3.90 -6.39
C SER A 539 7.73 4.53 -7.74
N MET A 540 7.10 5.70 -7.74
CA MET A 540 6.71 6.40 -8.97
C MET A 540 7.81 7.32 -9.50
N THR A 541 8.09 7.23 -10.80
CA THR A 541 9.02 8.13 -11.50
C THR A 541 8.56 9.60 -11.47
N GLU A 542 9.46 10.53 -11.78
CA GLU A 542 9.10 11.94 -11.92
C GLU A 542 8.07 12.10 -13.06
N ILE A 543 6.94 12.73 -12.76
CA ILE A 543 5.87 12.98 -13.73
C ILE A 543 6.07 14.41 -14.22
N GLU A 544 6.52 14.57 -15.46
CA GLU A 544 6.42 15.86 -16.13
C GLU A 544 4.95 16.11 -16.48
N VAL A 545 4.37 17.16 -15.90
CA VAL A 545 2.94 17.51 -16.08
C VAL A 545 2.70 18.30 -17.38
N THR A 546 3.75 18.66 -18.11
CA THR A 546 3.74 19.64 -19.20
C THR A 546 3.23 19.13 -20.54
N ASP A 547 3.09 17.81 -20.72
CA ASP A 547 2.94 17.21 -22.06
C ASP A 547 1.71 16.27 -22.18
N VAL A 548 0.63 16.61 -21.46
CA VAL A 548 -0.65 15.89 -21.52
C VAL A 548 -1.58 16.59 -22.50
N ASP A 549 -2.14 15.84 -23.46
CA ASP A 549 -3.14 16.38 -24.40
C ASP A 549 -4.46 16.66 -23.68
N MET A 550 -4.96 17.90 -23.79
CA MET A 550 -6.09 18.37 -22.99
C MET A 550 -7.43 17.95 -23.62
N PRO A 551 -8.42 17.49 -22.81
CA PRO A 551 -9.73 17.08 -23.32
C PRO A 551 -10.46 18.18 -24.11
N PRO A 552 -11.26 17.87 -25.14
CA PRO A 552 -11.94 18.85 -25.99
C PRO A 552 -12.80 19.87 -25.22
N LEU A 553 -13.56 19.40 -24.23
CA LEU A 553 -14.43 20.24 -23.39
C LEU A 553 -13.67 21.33 -22.63
N ILE A 554 -12.40 21.07 -22.31
CA ILE A 554 -11.51 22.00 -21.62
C ILE A 554 -10.75 22.85 -22.64
N ARG A 555 -10.39 22.28 -23.80
CA ARG A 555 -9.66 22.95 -24.89
C ARG A 555 -10.41 24.14 -25.46
N GLU A 556 -11.73 24.02 -25.60
CA GLU A 556 -12.57 25.01 -26.26
C GLU A 556 -12.96 26.19 -25.35
N ASN A 557 -12.68 26.11 -24.04
CA ASN A 557 -13.10 27.13 -23.09
C ASN A 557 -11.97 28.09 -22.69
N SER A 558 -12.22 29.39 -22.87
CA SER A 558 -11.27 30.48 -22.55
C SER A 558 -10.74 30.46 -21.09
N GLY A 559 -11.52 29.94 -20.14
CA GLY A 559 -11.15 29.79 -18.73
C GLY A 559 -10.03 28.79 -18.46
N PHE A 560 -9.66 27.98 -19.46
CA PHE A 560 -8.66 26.91 -19.35
C PHE A 560 -7.44 27.10 -20.26
N THR A 561 -7.24 28.30 -20.80
CA THR A 561 -6.08 28.65 -21.64
C THR A 561 -4.74 28.39 -20.95
N PHE A 562 -4.67 28.50 -19.62
CA PHE A 562 -3.49 28.16 -18.82
C PHE A 562 -3.07 26.68 -18.95
N LEU A 563 -3.99 25.80 -19.37
CA LEU A 563 -3.69 24.40 -19.63
C LEU A 563 -2.92 24.17 -20.94
N HIS A 564 -2.89 25.16 -21.83
CA HIS A 564 -2.29 25.04 -23.18
C HIS A 564 -0.86 25.58 -23.26
N GLN A 565 -0.36 26.23 -22.22
CA GLN A 565 1.01 26.75 -22.19
C GLN A 565 2.00 25.58 -22.11
N ARG A 566 2.57 25.20 -23.25
CA ARG A 566 3.78 24.37 -23.32
C ARG A 566 4.94 25.16 -22.74
N LYS A 567 5.74 24.53 -21.88
CA LYS A 567 7.05 25.09 -21.52
C LYS A 567 7.93 24.90 -22.75
N ASP A 568 8.36 26.01 -23.34
CA ASP A 568 9.52 26.02 -24.24
C ASP A 568 10.82 25.81 -23.44
#